data_AF-A0A960RH18-F1
#
_entry.id   AF-A0A960RH18-F1
#
_cell.length_a   1.000
_cell.length_b   1.000
_cell.length_c   1.000
_cell.angle_alpha   90.00
_cell.angle_beta   90.00
_cell.angle_gamma   90.00
#
_symmetry.space_group_name_H-M   'P 1'
#
loop_
_entity.id
_entity.type
_entity.pdbx_description
1 polymer ?
#
loop_
_entity_poly.entity_id
_entity_poly.type
_entity_poly.pdbx_seq_one_letter_code
_entity_poly.pdbx_strand_id
1 'polypeptide(L)'
;QKFANLRLLLAFMYAHPGKKLLFMGTEIGQWTEWNCHESMDWHLLKYEPHQKLQYFLGKLNTIYKRNQPLYEVDFAWDGFEWIDLHDSENSTISFLRKAKNARHIVVCIFNFTPVVREQYRVGVPYEGVYTQILNSDHTSFGGSGVGVYEESVHTEPVAWNSHQYSLAISLPPLGAVYFQYYADPPIDLASVPEREGRLDAPAADAGGGSEPDEVASAGAVSDDSEKTVRPLDVDQA
;
A
#
# COMPACT_ATOMS: atom_id res chain seq x y z
N GLN A 1 1.56 -4.54 24.61
CA GLN A 1 1.63 -3.09 24.38
C GLN A 1 3.02 -2.59 23.95
N LYS A 2 4.15 -3.06 24.53
CA LYS A 2 5.51 -2.64 24.08
C LYS A 2 5.73 -2.74 22.55
N PHE A 3 5.37 -3.86 21.93
CA PHE A 3 5.45 -4.02 20.47
C PHE A 3 4.54 -3.05 19.70
N ALA A 4 3.33 -2.76 20.20
CA ALA A 4 2.43 -1.80 19.56
C ALA A 4 3.06 -0.39 19.57
N ASN A 5 3.62 0.04 20.70
CA ASN A 5 4.36 1.30 20.79
C ASN A 5 5.55 1.34 19.81
N LEU A 6 6.31 0.25 19.69
CA LEU A 6 7.42 0.19 18.75
C LEU A 6 6.93 0.31 17.29
N ARG A 7 5.88 -0.43 16.91
CA ARG A 7 5.29 -0.33 15.57
C ARG A 7 4.77 1.08 15.28
N LEU A 8 4.11 1.71 16.26
CA LEU A 8 3.62 3.08 16.17
C LEU A 8 4.77 4.08 15.98
N LEU A 9 5.82 3.98 16.79
CA LEU A 9 7.01 4.83 16.69
C LEU A 9 7.68 4.69 15.32
N LEU A 10 7.88 3.45 14.86
CA LEU A 10 8.50 3.17 13.57
C LEU A 10 7.63 3.68 12.41
N ALA A 11 6.32 3.47 12.46
CA ALA A 11 5.39 4.04 11.50
C ALA A 11 5.54 5.57 11.47
N PHE A 12 5.37 6.24 12.63
CA PHE A 12 5.51 7.69 12.74
C PHE A 12 6.84 8.19 12.17
N MET A 13 7.97 7.56 12.53
CA MET A 13 9.29 7.88 12.00
C MET A 13 9.34 7.77 10.47
N TYR A 14 8.71 6.74 9.88
CA TYR A 14 8.66 6.53 8.44
C TYR A 14 7.76 7.53 7.70
N ALA A 15 6.69 8.00 8.32
CA ALA A 15 5.79 8.99 7.73
C ALA A 15 6.26 10.44 7.93
N HIS A 16 7.01 10.73 8.99
CA HIS A 16 7.55 12.07 9.22
C HIS A 16 8.50 12.48 8.08
N PRO A 17 8.58 13.76 7.67
CA PRO A 17 9.56 14.19 6.66
C PRO A 17 11.01 13.86 7.05
N GLY A 18 11.82 13.44 6.08
CA GLY A 18 13.25 13.15 6.25
C GLY A 18 13.62 11.69 6.01
N LYS A 19 14.89 11.41 5.76
CA LYS A 19 15.36 10.05 5.42
C LYS A 19 15.45 9.16 6.66
N LYS A 20 15.33 7.83 6.47
CA LYS A 20 15.19 6.86 7.56
C LYS A 20 16.50 6.13 7.79
N LEU A 21 16.89 6.02 9.06
CA LEU A 21 18.02 5.24 9.51
C LEU A 21 17.61 4.50 10.78
N LEU A 22 17.83 3.19 10.81
CA LEU A 22 17.62 2.34 11.97
C LEU A 22 18.87 1.51 12.20
N PHE A 23 19.20 1.32 13.47
CA PHE A 23 20.31 0.45 13.85
C PHE A 23 19.85 -1.01 13.96
N MET A 24 20.75 -1.93 13.62
CA MET A 24 20.50 -3.37 13.66
C MET A 24 20.02 -3.82 15.04
N GLY A 25 19.15 -4.82 15.09
CA GLY A 25 18.49 -5.28 16.31
C GLY A 25 17.12 -4.62 16.55
N THR A 26 16.89 -3.41 16.04
CA THR A 26 15.59 -2.73 16.16
C THR A 26 14.50 -3.48 15.38
N GLU A 27 14.85 -4.00 14.21
CA GLU A 27 13.97 -4.73 13.30
C GLU A 27 13.47 -6.05 13.86
N ILE A 28 14.22 -6.65 14.78
CA ILE A 28 13.82 -7.88 15.48
C ILE A 28 13.28 -7.56 16.88
N GLY A 29 13.32 -6.31 17.34
CA GLY A 29 12.87 -5.94 18.69
C GLY A 29 13.73 -6.60 19.77
N GLN A 30 15.06 -6.49 19.64
CA GLN A 30 16.00 -7.00 20.60
C GLN A 30 15.72 -6.42 22.00
N TRP A 31 15.76 -7.29 23.02
CA TRP A 31 15.45 -6.92 24.41
C TRP A 31 16.67 -6.38 25.16
N THR A 32 17.82 -6.99 24.91
CA THR A 32 19.11 -6.61 25.48
C THR A 32 19.64 -5.38 24.76
N GLU A 33 20.43 -4.58 25.48
CA GLU A 33 21.17 -3.50 24.83
C GLU A 33 22.19 -4.07 23.84
N TRP A 34 22.51 -3.29 22.82
CA TRP A 34 23.52 -3.68 21.85
C TRP A 34 24.89 -3.83 22.54
N ASN A 35 25.51 -4.99 22.35
CA ASN A 35 26.85 -5.30 22.84
C ASN A 35 27.79 -5.52 21.66
N CYS A 36 28.86 -4.73 21.56
CA CYS A 36 29.83 -4.84 20.46
C CYS A 36 30.67 -6.12 20.49
N HIS A 37 30.70 -6.83 21.63
CA HIS A 37 31.42 -8.10 21.78
C HIS A 37 30.57 -9.33 21.42
N GLU A 38 29.27 -9.16 21.23
CA GLU A 38 28.32 -10.25 21.00
C GLU A 38 27.58 -10.05 19.67
N SER A 39 27.05 -11.15 19.13
CA SER A 39 26.17 -11.10 17.97
C SER A 39 24.78 -10.63 18.36
N MET A 40 23.97 -10.24 17.36
CA MET A 40 22.56 -9.92 17.60
C MET A 40 21.81 -11.16 18.07
N ASP A 41 20.75 -10.94 18.83
CA ASP A 41 19.92 -12.00 19.42
C ASP A 41 19.04 -12.70 18.37
N TRP A 42 19.65 -13.32 17.36
CA TRP A 42 18.98 -13.98 16.23
C TRP A 42 18.00 -15.07 16.66
N HIS A 43 18.23 -15.67 17.84
CA HIS A 43 17.35 -16.68 18.43
C HIS A 43 15.93 -16.14 18.70
N LEU A 44 15.76 -14.82 18.85
CA LEU A 44 14.45 -14.18 19.03
C LEU A 44 13.51 -14.41 17.86
N LEU A 45 14.05 -14.58 16.64
CA LEU A 45 13.26 -14.88 15.43
C LEU A 45 12.60 -16.26 15.45
N LYS A 46 12.83 -17.08 16.47
CA LYS A 46 12.06 -18.31 16.71
C LYS A 46 10.69 -18.04 17.32
N TYR A 47 10.47 -16.85 17.89
CA TYR A 47 9.23 -16.47 18.55
C TYR A 47 8.37 -15.59 17.63
N GLU A 48 7.08 -15.90 17.58
CA GLU A 48 6.10 -15.23 16.71
C GLU A 48 6.08 -13.68 16.85
N PRO A 49 6.16 -13.07 18.06
CA PRO A 49 6.12 -11.60 18.17
C PRO A 49 7.25 -10.89 17.41
N HIS A 50 8.45 -11.47 17.44
CA HIS A 50 9.63 -10.91 16.77
C HIS A 50 9.56 -11.11 15.25
N GLN A 51 9.05 -12.25 14.79
CA GLN A 51 8.77 -12.49 13.37
C GLN A 51 7.75 -11.49 12.82
N LYS A 52 6.67 -11.23 13.57
CA LYS A 52 5.63 -10.26 13.17
C LYS A 52 6.14 -8.82 13.13
N LEU A 53 7.02 -8.44 14.05
CA LEU A 53 7.68 -7.13 14.01
C LEU A 53 8.60 -6.98 12.78
N GLN A 54 9.41 -8.00 12.49
CA GLN A 54 10.27 -8.01 11.32
C GLN A 54 9.44 -7.95 10.03
N TYR A 55 8.34 -8.70 9.97
CA TYR A 55 7.39 -8.67 8.86
C TYR A 55 6.75 -7.28 8.69
N PHE A 56 6.33 -6.65 9.80
CA PHE A 56 5.83 -5.28 9.82
C PHE A 56 6.84 -4.31 9.23
N LEU A 57 8.11 -4.36 9.66
CA LEU A 57 9.13 -3.44 9.14
C LEU A 57 9.43 -3.69 7.65
N GLY A 58 9.41 -4.95 7.20
CA GLY A 58 9.50 -5.30 5.78
C GLY A 58 8.36 -4.71 4.94
N LYS A 59 7.12 -4.78 5.45
CA LYS A 59 5.96 -4.14 4.82
C LYS A 59 6.06 -2.62 4.86
N LEU A 60 6.48 -2.02 5.96
CA LEU A 60 6.67 -0.58 6.10
C LEU A 60 7.71 -0.05 5.09
N ASN A 61 8.82 -0.77 4.91
CA ASN A 61 9.82 -0.47 3.88
C ASN A 61 9.24 -0.55 2.46
N THR A 62 8.39 -1.55 2.20
CA THR A 62 7.72 -1.70 0.90
C THR A 62 6.76 -0.53 0.63
N ILE A 63 5.99 -0.13 1.64
CA ILE A 63 5.08 1.02 1.57
C ILE A 63 5.87 2.30 1.31
N TYR A 64 6.94 2.53 2.05
CA TYR A 64 7.81 3.69 1.86
C TYR A 64 8.36 3.79 0.43
N LYS A 65 8.85 2.68 -0.15
CA LYS A 65 9.39 2.67 -1.51
C LYS A 65 8.33 2.82 -2.61
N ARG A 66 7.10 2.35 -2.38
CA ARG A 66 6.01 2.38 -3.38
C ARG A 66 5.25 3.71 -3.41
N ASN A 67 5.30 4.49 -2.34
CA ASN A 67 4.51 5.71 -2.21
C ASN A 67 5.42 6.94 -2.27
N GLN A 68 5.46 7.57 -3.45
CA GLN A 68 6.22 8.81 -3.70
C GLN A 68 6.01 9.91 -2.64
N PRO A 69 4.78 10.15 -2.10
CA PRO A 69 4.57 11.20 -1.10
C PRO A 69 5.43 11.05 0.16
N LEU A 70 5.88 9.83 0.48
CA LEU A 70 6.65 9.56 1.69
C LEU A 70 8.14 9.95 1.56
N TYR A 71 8.67 10.16 0.36
CA TYR A 71 10.10 10.41 0.14
C TYR A 71 10.45 11.47 -0.91
N GLU A 72 9.52 11.83 -1.81
CA GLU A 72 9.83 12.67 -2.96
C GLU A 72 10.08 14.14 -2.56
N VAL A 73 9.24 14.68 -1.67
CA VAL A 73 9.26 16.08 -1.24
C VAL A 73 9.53 16.17 0.27
N ASP A 74 10.66 15.64 0.73
CA ASP A 74 11.03 15.65 2.16
C ASP A 74 11.61 16.99 2.65
N PHE A 75 12.20 17.77 1.75
CA PHE A 75 12.99 18.97 2.09
C PHE A 75 12.30 20.29 1.70
N ALA A 76 11.02 20.24 1.36
CA ALA A 76 10.22 21.41 1.02
C ALA A 76 8.91 21.41 1.79
N TRP A 77 8.38 22.61 2.04
CA TRP A 77 7.14 22.82 2.79
C TRP A 77 5.93 22.18 2.11
N ASP A 78 5.93 22.09 0.78
CA ASP A 78 4.81 21.54 0.01
C ASP A 78 4.57 20.04 0.25
N GLY A 79 5.56 19.31 0.74
CA GLY A 79 5.49 17.85 0.94
C GLY A 79 4.82 17.40 2.23
N PHE A 80 4.48 18.33 3.12
CA PHE A 80 3.93 18.06 4.44
C PHE A 80 2.90 19.10 4.86
N GLU A 81 1.77 18.66 5.40
CA GLU A 81 0.74 19.56 5.94
C GLU A 81 0.08 18.92 7.17
N TRP A 82 -0.03 19.67 8.28
CA TRP A 82 -0.78 19.22 9.44
C TRP A 82 -2.29 19.21 9.14
N ILE A 83 -2.98 18.13 9.50
CA ILE A 83 -4.44 18.08 9.49
C ILE A 83 -4.95 18.44 10.88
N ASP A 84 -4.46 17.74 11.89
CA ASP A 84 -4.76 18.00 13.29
C ASP A 84 -3.55 17.73 14.18
N LEU A 85 -3.16 18.78 14.91
CA LEU A 85 -2.10 18.78 15.91
C LEU A 85 -2.64 19.14 17.31
N HIS A 86 -3.91 19.56 17.42
CA HIS A 86 -4.46 20.12 18.65
C HIS A 86 -5.19 19.08 19.51
N ASP A 87 -5.38 17.86 19.00
CA ASP A 87 -6.03 16.73 19.68
C ASP A 87 -5.15 16.08 20.77
N SER A 88 -4.59 16.93 21.65
CA SER A 88 -3.68 16.58 22.73
C SER A 88 -4.36 15.80 23.86
N GLU A 89 -5.64 16.05 24.14
CA GLU A 89 -6.43 15.30 25.13
C GLU A 89 -6.52 13.81 24.78
N ASN A 90 -6.52 13.53 23.47
CA ASN A 90 -6.59 12.20 22.91
C ASN A 90 -5.21 11.65 22.52
N SER A 91 -4.17 12.47 22.54
CA SER A 91 -2.85 12.14 21.99
C SER A 91 -2.98 11.55 20.58
N THR A 92 -3.79 12.18 19.73
CA THR A 92 -3.89 11.84 18.31
C THR A 92 -3.18 12.89 17.50
N ILE A 93 -2.51 12.47 16.43
CA ILE A 93 -1.87 13.37 15.49
C ILE A 93 -2.22 12.92 14.08
N SER A 94 -2.53 13.86 13.20
CA SER A 94 -2.78 13.58 11.78
C SER A 94 -2.15 14.61 10.86
N PHE A 95 -1.57 14.14 9.74
CA PHE A 95 -0.94 14.99 8.73
C PHE A 95 -0.98 14.34 7.35
N LEU A 96 -0.79 15.17 6.33
CA LEU A 96 -0.66 14.79 4.92
C LEU A 96 0.82 14.73 4.52
N ARG A 97 1.13 13.77 3.68
CA ARG A 97 2.34 13.72 2.87
C ARG A 97 1.95 13.88 1.41
N LYS A 98 2.66 14.72 0.67
CA LYS A 98 2.36 15.04 -0.74
C LYS A 98 3.55 14.75 -1.64
N ALA A 99 3.28 14.16 -2.80
CA ALA A 99 4.24 14.03 -3.89
C ALA A 99 4.29 15.33 -4.71
N LYS A 100 5.17 15.39 -5.72
CA LYS A 100 5.15 16.51 -6.69
C LYS A 100 3.85 16.55 -7.48
N ASN A 101 3.26 15.39 -7.75
CA ASN A 101 1.87 15.32 -8.21
C ASN A 101 0.95 15.63 -7.02
N ALA A 102 0.34 16.82 -7.03
CA ALA A 102 -0.49 17.31 -5.94
C ALA A 102 -1.67 16.39 -5.59
N ARG A 103 -2.14 15.56 -6.54
CA ARG A 103 -3.24 14.59 -6.33
C ARG A 103 -2.76 13.18 -5.96
N HIS A 104 -1.48 13.03 -5.65
CA HIS A 104 -0.92 11.84 -5.03
C HIS A 104 -0.52 12.20 -3.59
N ILE A 105 -1.34 11.76 -2.63
CA ILE A 105 -1.17 12.09 -1.22
C ILE A 105 -1.29 10.84 -0.34
N VAL A 106 -0.67 10.90 0.83
CA VAL A 106 -0.87 9.93 1.91
C VAL A 106 -1.32 10.68 3.15
N VAL A 107 -2.48 10.30 3.68
CA VAL A 107 -3.01 10.74 4.96
C VAL A 107 -2.45 9.82 6.04
N CYS A 108 -1.73 10.37 7.00
CA CYS A 108 -1.10 9.63 8.09
C CYS A 108 -1.76 10.00 9.41
N ILE A 109 -2.32 9.03 10.13
CA ILE A 109 -3.00 9.26 11.42
C ILE A 109 -2.42 8.31 12.48
N PHE A 110 -2.19 8.84 13.67
CA PHE A 110 -1.51 8.17 14.77
C PHE A 110 -2.30 8.33 16.06
N ASN A 111 -2.59 7.21 16.73
CA ASN A 111 -3.17 7.19 18.07
C ASN A 111 -2.12 6.73 19.08
N PHE A 112 -1.67 7.64 19.95
CA PHE A 112 -0.67 7.36 20.97
C PHE A 112 -1.26 6.88 22.31
N THR A 113 -2.54 6.51 22.33
CA THR A 113 -3.22 5.93 23.51
C THR A 113 -3.70 4.50 23.25
N PRO A 114 -3.83 3.66 24.29
CA PRO A 114 -4.36 2.31 24.14
C PRO A 114 -5.89 2.25 23.98
N VAL A 115 -6.56 3.39 23.91
CA VAL A 115 -8.01 3.48 23.77
C VAL A 115 -8.35 3.52 22.28
N VAL A 116 -9.25 2.64 21.86
CA VAL A 116 -9.81 2.63 20.50
C VAL A 116 -10.67 3.87 20.30
N ARG A 117 -10.56 4.53 19.15
CA ARG A 117 -11.45 5.64 18.78
C ARG A 117 -12.32 5.23 17.60
N GLU A 118 -13.58 4.95 17.88
CA GLU A 118 -14.57 4.67 16.85
C GLU A 118 -15.06 5.97 16.22
N GLN A 119 -15.40 5.92 14.92
CA GLN A 119 -15.94 7.07 14.17
C GLN A 119 -15.08 8.34 14.27
N TYR A 120 -13.76 8.17 14.43
CA TYR A 120 -12.81 9.26 14.44
C TYR A 120 -12.80 9.93 13.06
N ARG A 121 -12.96 11.26 13.05
CA ARG A 121 -13.11 12.02 11.83
C ARG A 121 -11.83 12.78 11.50
N VAL A 122 -11.40 12.67 10.26
CA VAL A 122 -10.18 13.33 9.74
C VAL A 122 -10.54 14.09 8.48
N GLY A 123 -10.21 15.38 8.44
CA GLY A 123 -10.40 16.21 7.25
C GLY A 123 -9.43 15.81 6.13
N VAL A 124 -9.91 15.76 4.89
CA VAL A 124 -9.10 15.44 3.71
C VAL A 124 -9.40 16.39 2.55
N PRO A 125 -8.39 16.75 1.73
CA PRO A 125 -8.53 17.82 0.75
C PRO A 125 -9.33 17.44 -0.51
N TYR A 126 -9.40 16.16 -0.86
CA TYR A 126 -10.02 15.69 -2.09
C TYR A 126 -11.14 14.69 -1.81
N GLU A 127 -12.24 14.83 -2.55
CA GLU A 127 -13.29 13.82 -2.62
C GLU A 127 -12.80 12.55 -3.33
N GLY A 128 -13.29 11.41 -2.86
CA GLY A 128 -13.15 10.14 -3.56
C GLY A 128 -12.86 9.00 -2.61
N VAL A 129 -11.99 8.10 -3.07
CA VAL A 129 -11.75 6.81 -2.45
C VAL A 129 -10.31 6.75 -1.95
N TYR A 130 -10.15 6.50 -0.65
CA TYR A 130 -8.87 6.47 0.04
C TYR A 130 -8.53 5.03 0.42
N THR A 131 -7.46 4.49 -0.15
CA THR A 131 -7.07 3.09 0.09
C THR A 131 -6.20 2.99 1.33
N GLN A 132 -6.57 2.13 2.29
CA GLN A 132 -5.74 1.87 3.46
C GLN A 132 -4.47 1.11 3.04
N ILE A 133 -3.31 1.77 3.10
CA ILE A 133 -2.01 1.16 2.72
C ILE A 133 -1.24 0.65 3.94
N LEU A 134 -1.56 1.14 5.14
CA LEU A 134 -0.99 0.66 6.40
C LEU A 134 -2.06 0.67 7.50
N ASN A 135 -2.12 -0.40 8.26
CA ASN A 135 -2.66 -0.42 9.61
C ASN A 135 -1.66 -1.17 10.50
N SER A 136 -0.96 -0.47 11.41
CA SER A 136 0.06 -1.09 12.27
C SER A 136 -0.52 -2.05 13.32
N ASP A 137 -1.84 -2.05 13.51
CA ASP A 137 -2.56 -2.95 14.41
C ASP A 137 -3.17 -4.16 13.68
N HIS A 138 -2.87 -4.36 12.40
CA HIS A 138 -3.29 -5.56 11.69
C HIS A 138 -2.77 -6.84 12.38
N THR A 139 -3.57 -7.91 12.37
CA THR A 139 -3.27 -9.17 13.09
C THR A 139 -1.98 -9.85 12.62
N SER A 140 -1.65 -9.70 11.33
CA SER A 140 -0.36 -10.16 10.75
C SER A 140 0.87 -9.47 11.36
N PHE A 141 0.71 -8.29 11.96
CA PHE A 141 1.76 -7.57 12.68
C PHE A 141 1.71 -7.79 14.21
N GLY A 142 0.75 -8.58 14.68
CA GLY A 142 0.54 -8.86 16.11
C GLY A 142 -0.19 -7.73 16.81
N GLY A 143 -1.08 -7.05 16.09
CA GLY A 143 -2.07 -6.14 16.66
C GLY A 143 -3.43 -6.80 16.87
N SER A 144 -4.40 -6.01 17.31
CA SER A 144 -5.75 -6.46 17.64
C SER A 144 -6.71 -6.55 16.45
N GLY A 145 -6.33 -5.99 15.28
CA GLY A 145 -7.14 -6.01 14.07
C GLY A 145 -8.21 -4.92 14.01
N VAL A 146 -8.13 -3.90 14.88
CA VAL A 146 -9.07 -2.79 14.88
C VAL A 146 -8.83 -1.86 13.68
N GLY A 147 -9.91 -1.41 13.04
CA GLY A 147 -9.83 -0.43 11.95
C GLY A 147 -9.14 -0.96 10.68
N VAL A 148 -9.23 -2.27 10.44
CA VAL A 148 -8.83 -2.87 9.18
C VAL A 148 -9.95 -2.68 8.18
N TYR A 149 -9.63 -2.05 7.05
CA TYR A 149 -10.54 -1.86 5.93
C TYR A 149 -10.05 -2.75 4.79
N GLU A 150 -10.82 -3.79 4.46
CA GLU A 150 -10.53 -4.66 3.32
C GLU A 150 -10.73 -3.93 1.98
N GLU A 151 -11.65 -2.97 1.98
CA GLU A 151 -11.92 -2.04 0.88
C GLU A 151 -11.43 -0.63 1.20
N SER A 152 -11.41 0.24 0.20
CA SER A 152 -11.05 1.64 0.39
C SER A 152 -12.17 2.43 1.12
N VAL A 153 -11.81 3.51 1.81
CA VAL A 153 -12.74 4.36 2.56
C VAL A 153 -13.21 5.52 1.67
N HIS A 154 -14.52 5.72 1.60
CA HIS A 154 -15.12 6.83 0.86
C HIS A 154 -15.14 8.11 1.71
N THR A 155 -14.90 9.24 1.06
CA THR A 155 -15.08 10.55 1.70
C THR A 155 -16.54 10.92 1.88
N GLU A 156 -16.83 11.61 2.98
CA GLU A 156 -18.12 12.27 3.21
C GLU A 156 -17.99 13.79 2.99
N PRO A 157 -19.00 14.47 2.43
CA PRO A 157 -19.02 15.92 2.23
C PRO A 157 -19.33 16.67 3.55
N VAL A 158 -18.55 16.37 4.58
CA VAL A 158 -18.65 16.95 5.93
C VAL A 158 -17.35 17.69 6.21
N ALA A 159 -17.45 19.00 6.39
CA ALA A 159 -16.31 19.86 6.66
C ALA A 159 -15.68 19.52 8.02
N TRP A 160 -14.36 19.31 8.05
CA TRP A 160 -13.60 18.95 9.24
C TRP A 160 -12.14 19.36 9.08
N ASN A 161 -11.47 19.80 10.16
CA ASN A 161 -10.04 20.18 10.17
C ASN A 161 -9.64 21.09 8.99
N SER A 162 -10.46 22.12 8.72
CA SER A 162 -10.28 23.09 7.62
C SER A 162 -10.35 22.51 6.18
N HIS A 163 -10.80 21.27 6.02
CA HIS A 163 -11.11 20.66 4.73
C HIS A 163 -12.61 20.49 4.51
N GLN A 164 -13.04 20.45 3.25
CA GLN A 164 -14.47 20.32 2.88
C GLN A 164 -14.99 18.88 2.98
N TYR A 165 -14.08 17.89 2.92
CA TYR A 165 -14.38 16.48 2.98
C TYR A 165 -13.72 15.85 4.21
N SER A 166 -14.27 14.73 4.67
CA SER A 166 -13.67 13.97 5.77
C SER A 166 -13.84 12.46 5.61
N LEU A 167 -12.98 11.73 6.29
CA LEU A 167 -13.07 10.28 6.46
C LEU A 167 -13.56 9.98 7.88
N ALA A 168 -14.52 9.07 8.02
CA ALA A 168 -14.94 8.51 9.29
C ALA A 168 -14.32 7.12 9.45
N ILE A 169 -13.39 7.00 10.39
CA ILE A 169 -12.58 5.79 10.57
C ILE A 169 -12.53 5.33 12.04
N SER A 170 -12.21 4.07 12.26
CA SER A 170 -11.91 3.51 13.56
C SER A 170 -10.40 3.50 13.74
N LEU A 171 -9.89 4.31 14.65
CA LEU A 171 -8.46 4.34 14.95
C LEU A 171 -8.09 3.22 15.92
N PRO A 172 -7.10 2.39 15.55
CA PRO A 172 -6.61 1.34 16.42
C PRO A 172 -5.91 1.89 17.68
N PRO A 173 -5.81 1.08 18.74
CA PRO A 173 -5.11 1.46 19.97
C PRO A 173 -3.60 1.37 19.76
N LEU A 174 -2.85 2.40 20.19
CA LEU A 174 -1.39 2.48 19.98
C LEU A 174 -0.99 2.15 18.54
N GLY A 175 -1.68 2.74 17.58
CA GLY A 175 -1.59 2.35 16.18
C GLY A 175 -1.50 3.54 15.21
N ALA A 176 -0.93 3.24 14.06
CA ALA A 176 -0.78 4.15 12.92
C ALA A 176 -1.56 3.59 11.73
N VAL A 177 -2.32 4.46 11.06
CA VAL A 177 -3.05 4.12 9.84
C VAL A 177 -2.70 5.10 8.73
N TYR A 178 -2.40 4.57 7.54
CA TYR A 178 -2.11 5.36 6.34
C TYR A 178 -3.16 5.11 5.28
N PHE A 179 -3.65 6.20 4.71
CA PHE A 179 -4.58 6.17 3.59
C PHE A 179 -3.97 6.89 2.40
N GLN A 180 -3.93 6.21 1.26
CA GLN A 180 -3.45 6.78 0.01
C GLN A 180 -4.63 7.30 -0.81
N TYR A 181 -4.46 8.47 -1.39
CA TYR A 181 -5.30 8.96 -2.47
C TYR A 181 -4.44 9.20 -3.70
N TYR A 182 -4.90 8.66 -4.81
CA TYR A 182 -4.32 8.86 -6.12
C TYR A 182 -5.46 9.11 -7.10
N ALA A 183 -5.56 10.34 -7.61
CA ALA A 183 -6.34 10.57 -8.81
C ALA A 183 -5.47 10.24 -10.01
N ASP A 184 -6.01 9.49 -10.97
CA ASP A 184 -5.36 9.34 -12.27
C ASP A 184 -4.96 10.74 -12.80
N PRO A 185 -3.76 10.90 -13.38
CA PRO A 185 -3.41 12.16 -13.99
C PRO A 185 -4.50 12.51 -15.00
N PRO A 186 -4.93 13.78 -15.10
CA PRO A 186 -5.84 14.17 -16.17
C PRO A 186 -5.21 13.68 -17.48
N ILE A 187 -5.96 12.90 -18.25
CA ILE A 187 -5.51 12.39 -19.55
C ILE A 187 -5.02 13.62 -20.32
N ASP A 188 -3.71 13.69 -20.56
CA ASP A 188 -3.17 14.71 -21.42
C ASP A 188 -3.58 14.34 -22.85
N LEU A 189 -4.74 14.86 -23.26
CA LEU A 189 -5.29 14.64 -24.59
C LEU A 189 -4.33 15.12 -25.69
N ALA A 190 -3.32 15.95 -25.37
CA ALA A 190 -2.27 16.34 -26.31
C ALA A 190 -1.12 15.31 -26.44
N SER A 191 -1.04 14.35 -25.52
CA SER A 191 -0.08 13.23 -25.56
C SER A 191 -0.64 11.96 -26.20
N VAL A 192 -1.96 11.92 -26.45
CA VAL A 192 -2.59 10.85 -27.19
C VAL A 192 -2.17 10.99 -28.65
N PRO A 193 -1.41 10.05 -29.23
CA PRO A 193 -1.09 10.12 -30.65
C PRO A 193 -2.41 10.15 -31.43
N GLU A 194 -2.59 11.17 -32.27
CA GLU A 194 -3.72 11.24 -33.20
C GLU A 194 -3.74 9.92 -33.97
N ARG A 195 -4.79 9.12 -33.77
CA ARG A 195 -5.02 7.95 -34.63
C ARG A 195 -5.38 8.49 -36.01
N GLU A 196 -4.37 8.62 -36.88
CA GLU A 196 -4.59 8.78 -38.31
C GLU A 196 -5.48 7.63 -38.80
N GLY A 197 -6.51 8.01 -39.54
CA GLY A 197 -7.66 7.18 -39.82
C GLY A 197 -7.36 5.92 -40.62
N ARG A 198 -8.21 4.91 -40.39
CA ARG A 198 -8.54 3.91 -41.40
C ARG A 198 -10.02 3.56 -41.24
N LEU A 199 -10.85 4.38 -41.87
CA LEU A 199 -12.18 3.96 -42.32
C LEU A 199 -11.97 3.06 -43.53
N ASP A 200 -11.86 1.75 -43.31
CA ASP A 200 -12.13 0.77 -44.37
C ASP A 200 -13.47 0.11 -44.01
N ALA A 201 -14.54 0.73 -44.48
CA ALA A 201 -15.82 0.06 -44.63
C ALA A 201 -15.73 -0.86 -45.85
N PRO A 202 -16.08 -2.15 -45.76
CA PRO A 202 -16.47 -2.90 -46.95
C PRO A 202 -17.95 -2.67 -47.23
N ALA A 203 -18.22 -2.30 -48.48
CA ALA A 203 -19.55 -2.17 -49.06
C ALA A 203 -20.31 -3.51 -49.01
N ALA A 204 -21.61 -3.41 -48.75
CA ALA A 204 -22.57 -4.49 -48.86
C ALA A 204 -22.89 -4.79 -50.33
N ASP A 205 -23.03 -6.07 -50.69
CA ASP A 205 -24.06 -6.53 -51.62
C ASP A 205 -24.50 -7.95 -51.27
N ALA A 206 -25.75 -8.22 -51.61
CA ALA A 206 -26.69 -9.19 -51.12
C ALA A 206 -26.56 -10.60 -51.73
N GLY A 207 -27.34 -11.53 -51.18
CA GLY A 207 -27.92 -12.63 -51.96
C GLY A 207 -27.67 -14.01 -51.36
N GLY A 208 -28.73 -14.64 -50.86
CA GLY A 208 -28.69 -15.96 -50.23
C GLY A 208 -28.48 -17.13 -51.20
N GLY A 209 -28.29 -18.32 -50.63
CA GLY A 209 -28.60 -19.59 -51.30
C GLY A 209 -27.60 -20.73 -51.08
N SER A 210 -28.05 -21.73 -50.32
CA SER A 210 -27.76 -23.18 -50.42
C SER A 210 -26.32 -23.71 -50.32
N GLU A 211 -26.03 -24.33 -49.17
CA GLU A 211 -25.71 -25.77 -48.94
C GLU A 211 -24.86 -26.61 -49.95
N PRO A 212 -24.26 -27.72 -49.47
CA PRO A 212 -22.84 -28.02 -49.60
C PRO A 212 -22.57 -29.14 -50.61
N ASP A 213 -21.29 -29.46 -50.87
CA ASP A 213 -20.79 -30.85 -50.81
C ASP A 213 -19.37 -31.03 -51.41
N GLU A 214 -18.75 -32.10 -50.92
CA GLU A 214 -17.80 -32.99 -51.61
C GLU A 214 -16.27 -32.76 -51.57
N VAL A 215 -15.65 -33.76 -50.90
CA VAL A 215 -14.59 -34.66 -51.44
C VAL A 215 -13.12 -34.36 -51.10
N ALA A 216 -12.69 -35.14 -50.09
CA ALA A 216 -11.62 -36.15 -50.11
C ALA A 216 -10.13 -35.77 -50.21
N SER A 217 -9.44 -36.19 -49.14
CA SER A 217 -8.19 -36.96 -49.07
C SER A 217 -7.02 -36.64 -50.02
N ALA A 218 -5.83 -36.41 -49.44
CA ALA A 218 -4.78 -37.43 -49.28
C ALA A 218 -3.40 -36.81 -48.92
N GLY A 219 -2.61 -37.57 -48.14
CA GLY A 219 -1.14 -37.46 -48.02
C GLY A 219 -0.64 -36.59 -46.85
N ALA A 220 -0.23 -37.14 -45.70
CA ALA A 220 1.08 -37.76 -45.39
C ALA A 220 2.22 -36.70 -45.44
N VAL A 221 3.15 -36.51 -44.49
CA VAL A 221 3.94 -37.38 -43.60
C VAL A 221 4.61 -36.48 -42.53
N SER A 222 4.99 -37.08 -41.39
CA SER A 222 6.05 -36.70 -40.40
C SER A 222 6.02 -35.32 -39.73
N ASP A 223 6.01 -35.29 -38.39
CA ASP A 223 7.26 -35.07 -37.66
C ASP A 223 7.17 -35.49 -36.18
N ASP A 224 8.34 -35.78 -35.63
CA ASP A 224 8.66 -36.37 -34.33
C ASP A 224 7.99 -35.71 -33.11
N SER A 225 7.52 -36.54 -32.18
CA SER A 225 7.18 -36.13 -30.82
C SER A 225 8.07 -36.86 -29.82
N GLU A 226 9.18 -36.22 -29.45
CA GLU A 226 10.01 -36.64 -28.33
C GLU A 226 9.23 -36.47 -27.02
N LYS A 227 8.93 -37.61 -26.39
CA LYS A 227 8.33 -37.70 -25.07
C LYS A 227 9.38 -37.44 -23.99
N THR A 228 9.15 -36.37 -23.22
CA THR A 228 8.93 -36.41 -21.77
C THR A 228 9.62 -37.54 -20.99
N VAL A 229 10.71 -37.25 -20.27
CA VAL A 229 10.98 -37.80 -18.91
C VAL A 229 11.92 -36.85 -18.14
N ARG A 230 11.47 -36.35 -16.98
CA ARG A 230 12.19 -36.36 -15.67
C ARG A 230 11.37 -35.62 -14.61
N PRO A 231 11.02 -36.25 -13.48
CA PRO A 231 10.63 -35.54 -12.27
C PRO A 231 11.82 -35.32 -11.31
N LEU A 232 11.87 -34.10 -10.79
CA LEU A 232 12.11 -33.64 -9.40
C LEU A 232 13.21 -34.29 -8.52
N ASP A 233 14.15 -33.42 -8.14
CA ASP A 233 14.72 -33.12 -6.81
C ASP A 233 14.61 -34.16 -5.69
N VAL A 234 15.75 -34.44 -5.02
CA VAL A 234 15.88 -34.48 -3.54
C VAL A 234 17.34 -34.20 -3.09
N ASP A 235 17.48 -33.11 -2.32
CA ASP A 235 18.36 -32.82 -1.17
C ASP A 235 19.87 -33.20 -1.08
N GLN A 236 20.63 -32.16 -0.68
CA GLN A 236 21.59 -32.07 0.45
C GLN A 236 22.77 -33.05 0.55
N ALA A 237 23.97 -32.51 0.35
CA ALA A 237 25.01 -32.37 1.38
C ALA A 237 26.00 -31.27 0.98
#